data_AF-I7Z9U8-F1
#
_entry.id   AF-I7Z9U8-F1
#
_cell.length_a   1.000
_cell.length_b   1.000
_cell.length_c   1.000
_cell.angle_alpha   90.00
_cell.angle_beta   90.00
_cell.angle_gamma   90.00
#
_symmetry.space_group_name_H-M   'P 1'
#
loop_
_entity.id
_entity.type
_entity.pdbx_description
1 polymer ?
#
loop_
_entity_poly.entity_id
_entity_poly.type
_entity_poly.pdbx_seq_one_letter_code
_entity_poly.pdbx_strand_id
1 'polypeptide(L)'
;MTLLLNMIMTTTRRASIALLALGLPAAAWANCANLKIEDPWIREAPPGAMTRVGFAQLSNKGTTPLTITGASSPDFASVELHLSSLEAGQARMRHVETLTLDPGQVVRLEPGSYHLMLMQASRPLASGDESLIELRCDTTSAVVKFPVRPPQVLKYQPPGSN
;
A
#
# COMPACT_ATOMS: atom_id res chain seq x y z
N MET A 1 -28.85 -68.57 -52.64
CA MET A 1 -27.80 -69.43 -52.04
C MET A 1 -26.66 -68.47 -51.74
N THR A 2 -26.36 -68.02 -50.52
CA THR A 2 -26.22 -68.78 -49.28
C THR A 2 -26.05 -67.79 -48.09
N LEU A 3 -26.83 -68.01 -47.03
CA LEU A 3 -26.61 -67.74 -45.58
C LEU A 3 -26.42 -66.31 -45.00
N LEU A 4 -27.47 -65.86 -44.29
CA LEU A 4 -27.53 -65.59 -42.83
C LEU A 4 -26.24 -65.15 -42.09
N LEU A 5 -26.31 -64.02 -41.35
CA LEU A 5 -26.16 -64.03 -39.89
C LEU A 5 -26.58 -62.70 -39.22
N ASN A 6 -27.48 -62.80 -38.23
CA ASN A 6 -27.84 -61.75 -37.29
C ASN A 6 -26.67 -61.44 -36.35
N MET A 7 -26.38 -60.17 -36.10
CA MET A 7 -25.49 -59.74 -35.02
C MET A 7 -26.26 -58.83 -34.06
N ILE A 8 -26.52 -59.35 -32.87
CA ILE A 8 -27.12 -58.65 -31.73
C ILE A 8 -26.06 -57.68 -31.20
N MET A 9 -26.21 -56.37 -31.44
CA MET A 9 -25.39 -55.36 -30.78
C MET A 9 -26.07 -54.91 -29.49
N THR A 10 -25.49 -55.33 -28.37
CA THR A 10 -25.80 -54.88 -27.02
C THR A 10 -25.42 -53.41 -26.84
N THR A 11 -26.40 -52.55 -26.59
CA THR A 11 -26.19 -51.12 -26.29
C THR A 11 -25.71 -50.94 -24.84
N THR A 12 -24.41 -50.74 -24.64
CA THR A 12 -23.84 -50.27 -23.37
C THR A 12 -24.05 -48.76 -23.23
N ARG A 13 -24.91 -48.33 -22.30
CA ARG A 13 -25.09 -46.91 -21.95
C ARG A 13 -23.83 -46.40 -21.25
N ARG A 14 -23.09 -45.49 -21.89
CA ARG A 14 -21.97 -44.76 -21.27
C ARG A 14 -22.53 -43.69 -20.32
N ALA A 15 -22.42 -43.90 -19.02
CA ALA A 15 -22.70 -42.87 -18.02
C ALA A 15 -21.63 -41.78 -18.15
N SER A 16 -22.04 -40.57 -18.55
CA SER A 16 -21.15 -39.40 -18.62
C SER A 16 -21.08 -38.77 -17.23
N ILE A 17 -19.92 -38.86 -16.59
CA ILE A 17 -19.64 -38.15 -15.33
C ILE A 17 -19.29 -36.70 -15.71
N ALA A 18 -20.22 -35.78 -15.48
CA ALA A 18 -19.96 -34.35 -15.63
C ALA A 18 -19.05 -33.89 -14.48
N LEU A 19 -17.79 -33.61 -14.80
CA LEU A 19 -16.81 -33.08 -13.86
C LEU A 19 -17.11 -31.58 -13.66
N LEU A 20 -17.81 -31.26 -12.56
CA LEU A 20 -18.07 -29.88 -12.16
C LEU A 20 -16.77 -29.28 -11.60
N ALA A 21 -16.02 -28.57 -12.45
CA ALA A 21 -14.83 -27.85 -12.03
C ALA A 21 -15.24 -26.64 -11.17
N LEU A 22 -15.21 -26.81 -9.84
CA LEU A 22 -15.28 -25.69 -8.90
C LEU A 22 -14.01 -24.83 -9.09
N GLY A 23 -14.17 -23.68 -9.74
CA GLY A 23 -13.13 -22.65 -9.78
C GLY A 23 -12.89 -22.11 -8.37
N LEU A 24 -11.82 -22.58 -7.73
CA LEU A 24 -11.31 -21.95 -6.50
C LEU A 24 -10.85 -20.53 -6.87
N PRO A 25 -11.36 -19.47 -6.22
CA PRO A 25 -10.80 -18.15 -6.40
C PRO A 25 -9.36 -18.19 -5.89
N ALA A 26 -8.41 -17.95 -6.78
CA ALA A 26 -7.03 -17.69 -6.38
C ALA A 26 -7.07 -16.44 -5.51
N ALA A 27 -6.80 -16.58 -4.21
CA ALA A 27 -6.52 -15.44 -3.37
C ALA A 27 -5.38 -14.68 -4.06
N ALA A 28 -5.63 -13.45 -4.50
CA ALA A 28 -4.57 -12.58 -4.98
C ALA A 28 -3.84 -12.08 -3.73
N TRP A 29 -2.60 -12.49 -3.55
CA TRP A 29 -1.80 -12.08 -2.39
C TRP A 29 -1.47 -10.61 -2.62
N ALA A 30 -1.87 -9.72 -1.70
CA ALA A 30 -1.58 -8.30 -1.83
C ALA A 30 -0.06 -8.10 -1.76
N ASN A 31 0.55 -7.76 -2.88
CA ASN A 31 1.97 -7.53 -3.00
C ASN A 31 2.26 -6.03 -3.22
N CYS A 32 3.39 -5.57 -2.68
CA CYS A 32 3.88 -4.22 -2.90
C CYS A 32 4.35 -3.99 -4.36
N ALA A 33 4.36 -5.02 -5.22
CA ALA A 33 4.79 -4.91 -6.62
C ALA A 33 3.99 -3.86 -7.43
N ASN A 34 2.72 -3.67 -7.07
CA ASN A 34 1.84 -2.70 -7.72
C ASN A 34 1.73 -1.37 -6.95
N LEU A 35 2.43 -1.23 -5.82
CA LEU A 35 2.48 0.02 -5.06
C LEU A 35 3.44 0.98 -5.76
N LYS A 36 2.90 2.06 -6.32
CA LYS A 36 3.68 3.18 -6.82
C LYS A 36 3.77 4.26 -5.75
N ILE A 37 4.99 4.68 -5.44
CA ILE A 37 5.30 5.71 -4.45
C ILE A 37 5.91 6.90 -5.20
N GLU A 38 5.24 8.04 -5.16
CA GLU A 38 5.65 9.25 -5.89
C GLU A 38 5.96 10.38 -4.91
N ASP A 39 6.93 11.21 -5.29
CA ASP A 39 7.41 12.36 -4.52
C ASP A 39 7.64 12.08 -3.02
N PRO A 40 8.35 11.00 -2.63
CA PRO A 40 8.65 10.75 -1.23
C PRO A 40 9.56 11.86 -0.67
N TRP A 41 9.32 12.27 0.57
CA TRP A 41 10.19 13.18 1.29
C TRP A 41 9.98 13.13 2.81
N ILE A 42 11.01 13.52 3.55
CA ILE A 42 10.96 13.74 4.99
C ILE A 42 11.00 15.24 5.24
N ARG A 43 10.09 15.73 6.08
CA ARG A 43 10.14 17.10 6.56
C ARG A 43 11.32 17.27 7.51
N GLU A 44 12.16 18.25 7.20
CA GLU A 44 13.22 18.69 8.12
C GLU A 44 12.61 19.16 9.44
N ALA A 45 13.18 18.66 10.54
CA ALA A 45 12.78 18.99 11.90
C ALA A 45 13.78 19.97 12.53
N PRO A 46 13.36 20.74 13.56
CA PRO A 46 14.27 21.62 14.29
C PRO A 46 15.49 20.87 14.86
N PRO A 47 16.63 21.55 15.06
CA PRO A 47 17.81 20.94 15.68
C PRO A 47 17.48 20.24 17.00
N GLY A 48 17.98 19.00 17.17
CA GLY A 48 17.72 18.18 18.36
C GLY A 48 16.39 17.41 18.36
N ALA A 49 15.51 17.63 17.38
CA ALA A 49 14.30 16.83 17.24
C ALA A 49 14.61 15.41 16.76
N MET A 50 14.20 14.43 17.56
CA MET A 50 14.38 13.00 17.28
C MET A 50 13.21 12.40 16.48
N THR A 51 12.13 13.16 16.29
CA THR A 51 10.93 12.74 15.60
C THR A 51 10.74 13.56 14.33
N ARG A 52 10.34 12.90 13.24
CA ARG A 52 10.15 13.49 11.92
C ARG A 52 8.86 13.00 11.29
N VAL A 53 8.47 13.64 10.19
CA VAL A 53 7.29 13.29 9.43
C VAL A 53 7.66 13.03 7.97
N GLY A 54 7.27 11.87 7.45
CA GLY A 54 7.44 11.46 6.07
C GLY A 54 6.14 11.58 5.27
N PHE A 55 6.29 11.97 4.01
CA PHE A 55 5.22 12.28 3.07
C PHE A 55 5.53 11.66 1.71
N ALA A 56 4.50 11.32 0.95
CA ALA A 56 4.56 10.73 -0.39
C ALA A 56 3.15 10.64 -0.97
N GLN A 57 3.04 10.35 -2.26
CA GLN A 57 1.80 9.88 -2.87
C GLN A 57 1.88 8.37 -3.09
N LEU A 58 0.90 7.64 -2.58
CA LEU A 58 0.77 6.20 -2.72
C LEU A 58 -0.32 5.89 -3.73
N SER A 59 -0.07 5.00 -4.68
CA SER A 59 -1.11 4.53 -5.58
C SER A 59 -0.99 3.05 -5.90
N ASN A 60 -2.13 2.39 -5.97
CA ASN A 60 -2.21 1.00 -6.39
C ASN A 60 -2.41 0.93 -7.91
N LYS A 61 -1.40 0.46 -8.64
CA LYS A 61 -1.45 0.28 -10.11
C LYS A 61 -1.93 -1.11 -10.55
N GLY A 62 -2.27 -1.97 -9.59
CA GLY A 62 -2.75 -3.32 -9.83
C GLY A 62 -4.26 -3.38 -10.03
N THR A 63 -4.77 -4.60 -10.16
CA THR A 63 -6.19 -4.91 -10.35
C THR A 63 -6.87 -5.48 -9.11
N THR A 64 -6.15 -5.61 -7.99
CA THR A 64 -6.66 -6.10 -6.70
C THR A 64 -6.29 -5.14 -5.59
N PRO A 65 -7.03 -5.12 -4.46
CA PRO A 65 -6.67 -4.30 -3.31
C PRO A 65 -5.24 -4.59 -2.83
N LEU A 66 -4.58 -3.54 -2.36
CA LEU A 66 -3.23 -3.60 -1.80
C LEU A 66 -3.28 -3.03 -0.38
N THR A 67 -2.79 -3.78 0.60
CA THR A 67 -2.76 -3.33 2.00
C THR A 67 -1.33 -3.09 2.43
N ILE A 68 -1.06 -1.87 2.93
CA ILE A 68 0.16 -1.54 3.64
C ILE A 68 -0.05 -1.89 5.11
N THR A 69 0.82 -2.71 5.67
CA THR A 69 0.75 -3.26 7.04
C THR A 69 1.81 -2.70 7.97
N GLY A 70 2.54 -1.69 7.51
CA GLY A 70 3.47 -0.92 8.33
C GLY A 70 4.71 -0.49 7.54
N ALA A 71 5.69 0.04 8.28
CA ALA A 71 6.90 0.56 7.70
C ALA A 71 8.12 0.35 8.62
N SER A 72 9.32 0.50 8.07
CA SER A 72 10.59 0.38 8.78
C SER A 72 11.66 1.26 8.13
N SER A 73 12.71 1.57 8.88
CA SER A 73 13.90 2.26 8.39
C SER A 73 15.10 1.94 9.26
N PRO A 74 16.33 1.84 8.70
CA PRO A 74 17.53 1.75 9.51
C PRO A 74 17.86 3.05 10.27
N ASP A 75 17.30 4.19 9.85
CA ASP A 75 17.59 5.51 10.42
C ASP A 75 16.66 5.88 11.59
N PHE A 76 15.66 5.06 11.92
CA PHE A 76 14.65 5.35 12.95
C PHE A 76 14.31 4.10 13.78
N ALA A 77 14.02 4.28 15.08
CA ALA A 77 13.62 3.15 15.92
C ALA A 77 12.21 2.63 15.58
N SER A 78 11.31 3.50 15.13
CA SER A 78 10.01 3.09 14.58
C SER A 78 9.54 4.01 13.45
N VAL A 79 8.76 3.42 12.54
CA VAL A 79 8.07 4.13 11.46
C VAL A 79 6.62 3.68 11.46
N GLU A 80 5.71 4.63 11.67
CA GLU A 80 4.29 4.34 11.83
C GLU A 80 3.45 5.14 10.85
N LEU A 81 2.38 4.55 10.34
CA LEU A 81 1.40 5.29 9.57
C LEU A 81 0.41 5.97 10.52
N HIS A 82 0.18 7.26 10.34
CA HIS A 82 -0.72 8.06 11.16
C HIS A 82 -1.72 8.81 10.28
N LEU A 83 -2.91 9.10 10.81
CA LEU A 83 -3.89 10.02 10.22
C LEU A 83 -4.04 11.24 11.11
N SER A 84 -3.81 12.43 10.54
CA SER A 84 -4.19 13.68 11.16
C SER A 84 -5.67 14.00 10.90
N SER A 85 -6.37 14.46 11.93
CA SER A 85 -7.75 14.95 11.85
C SER A 85 -7.95 16.16 12.73
N LEU A 86 -8.96 16.98 12.43
CA LEU A 86 -9.48 17.99 13.34
C LEU A 86 -10.74 17.45 14.00
N GLU A 87 -10.73 17.39 15.33
CA GLU A 87 -11.84 16.87 16.11
C GLU A 87 -12.16 17.82 17.24
N ALA A 88 -13.41 18.32 17.25
CA ALA A 88 -13.85 19.34 18.19
C ALA A 88 -12.89 20.56 18.26
N GLY A 89 -12.36 20.97 17.11
CA GLY A 89 -11.41 22.09 17.00
C GLY A 89 -9.98 21.78 17.46
N GLN A 90 -9.68 20.52 17.82
CA GLN A 90 -8.35 20.09 18.23
C GLN A 90 -7.71 19.20 17.16
N ALA A 91 -6.44 19.46 16.86
CA ALA A 91 -5.65 18.56 16.02
C ALA A 91 -5.41 17.23 16.77
N ARG A 92 -5.75 16.13 16.11
CA ARG A 92 -5.50 14.77 16.58
C ARG A 92 -4.64 14.03 15.55
N MET A 93 -3.79 13.16 16.06
CA MET A 93 -3.03 12.20 15.26
C MET A 93 -3.35 10.82 15.80
N ARG A 94 -3.71 9.89 14.91
CA ARG A 94 -3.97 8.50 15.28
C ARG A 94 -3.09 7.57 14.49
N HIS A 95 -2.52 6.60 15.18
CA HIS A 95 -1.88 5.45 14.55
C HIS A 95 -2.89 4.70 13.69
N VAL A 96 -2.42 4.26 12.52
CA VAL A 96 -3.16 3.49 11.53
C VAL A 96 -2.39 2.19 11.31
N GLU A 97 -2.94 1.08 11.81
CA GLU A 97 -2.28 -0.23 11.75
C GLU A 97 -2.13 -0.72 10.31
N THR A 98 -3.15 -0.49 9.48
CA THR A 98 -3.17 -0.88 8.06
C THR A 98 -3.82 0.18 7.19
N LEU A 99 -3.33 0.31 5.95
CA LEU A 99 -3.90 1.18 4.93
C LEU A 99 -4.12 0.40 3.65
N THR A 100 -5.38 0.16 3.31
CA THR A 100 -5.79 -0.50 2.07
C THR A 100 -6.02 0.53 0.96
N LEU A 101 -5.47 0.24 -0.21
CA LEU A 101 -5.69 0.97 -1.46
C LEU A 101 -6.39 0.03 -2.45
N ASP A 102 -7.60 0.39 -2.85
CA ASP A 102 -8.32 -0.27 -3.93
C ASP A 102 -7.60 -0.10 -5.28
N PRO A 103 -7.89 -0.93 -6.29
CA PRO A 103 -7.32 -0.78 -7.63
C PRO A 103 -7.47 0.64 -8.18
N GLY A 104 -6.37 1.26 -8.59
CA GLY A 104 -6.34 2.63 -9.11
C GLY A 104 -6.46 3.73 -8.05
N GLN A 105 -6.68 3.38 -6.77
CA GLN A 105 -6.78 4.37 -5.69
C GLN A 105 -5.45 5.08 -5.49
N VAL A 106 -5.56 6.36 -5.14
CA VAL A 106 -4.46 7.24 -4.77
C VAL A 106 -4.71 7.74 -3.35
N VAL A 107 -3.72 7.60 -2.48
CA VAL A 107 -3.71 8.16 -1.13
C VAL A 107 -2.52 9.09 -0.99
N ARG A 108 -2.77 10.29 -0.46
CA ARG A 108 -1.71 11.29 -0.22
C ARG A 108 -1.31 11.26 1.24
N LEU A 109 -0.02 11.04 1.48
CA LEU A 109 0.62 11.31 2.76
C LEU A 109 1.07 12.77 2.72
N GLU A 110 0.32 13.67 3.36
CA GLU A 110 0.53 15.12 3.29
C GLU A 110 0.13 15.84 4.59
N PRO A 111 0.60 17.08 4.83
CA PRO A 111 0.28 17.82 6.05
C PRO A 111 -1.24 17.91 6.30
N GLY A 112 -1.68 17.48 7.48
CA GLY A 112 -3.10 17.50 7.87
C GLY A 112 -3.89 16.27 7.42
N SER A 113 -3.26 15.30 6.74
CA SER A 113 -3.86 14.03 6.32
C SER A 113 -3.02 12.85 6.84
N TYR A 114 -3.00 11.73 6.13
CA TYR A 114 -2.10 10.63 6.42
C TYR A 114 -0.63 11.07 6.37
N HIS A 115 0.23 10.44 7.15
CA HIS A 115 1.67 10.67 7.13
C HIS A 115 2.42 9.52 7.80
N LEU A 116 3.73 9.43 7.54
CA LEU A 116 4.63 8.53 8.28
C LEU A 116 5.20 9.29 9.48
N MET A 117 4.95 8.79 10.68
CA MET A 117 5.61 9.24 11.90
C MET A 117 6.91 8.46 12.08
N LEU A 118 8.04 9.16 12.05
CA LEU A 118 9.39 8.60 12.08
C LEU A 118 10.01 8.93 13.43
N MET A 119 10.13 7.95 14.32
CA MET A 119 10.50 8.18 15.72
C MET A 119 11.93 7.77 16.03
N GLN A 120 12.56 8.53 16.93
CA GLN A 120 13.89 8.25 17.47
C GLN A 120 14.94 8.03 16.36
N ALA A 121 15.21 9.09 15.61
CA ALA A 121 16.25 9.09 14.58
C ALA A 121 17.60 8.62 15.17
N SER A 122 18.25 7.64 14.54
CA SER A 122 19.54 7.10 15.00
C SER A 122 20.73 8.01 14.68
N ARG A 123 20.53 8.97 13.77
CA ARG A 123 21.51 9.99 13.37
C ARG A 123 20.83 11.32 13.03
N PRO A 124 21.59 12.44 13.00
CA PRO A 124 21.12 13.68 12.42
C PRO A 124 20.73 13.50 10.95
N LEU A 125 19.66 14.20 10.55
CA LEU A 125 19.13 14.23 9.19
C LEU A 125 18.86 15.71 8.83
N ALA A 126 19.67 16.30 7.97
CA ALA A 126 19.51 17.67 7.51
C ALA A 126 18.94 17.72 6.09
N SER A 127 18.44 18.88 5.67
CA SER A 127 18.06 19.09 4.27
C SER A 127 19.17 18.66 3.31
N GLY A 128 18.81 17.85 2.30
CA GLY A 128 19.75 17.24 1.36
C GLY A 128 20.17 15.81 1.71
N ASP A 129 20.01 15.38 2.97
CA ASP A 129 20.17 13.97 3.33
C ASP A 129 19.03 13.12 2.76
N GLU A 130 19.21 11.80 2.81
CA GLU A 130 18.18 10.83 2.46
C GLU A 130 18.13 9.71 3.50
N SER A 131 16.94 9.13 3.67
CA SER A 131 16.68 7.95 4.50
C SER A 131 15.96 6.91 3.65
N LEU A 132 16.33 5.65 3.79
CA LEU A 132 15.58 4.54 3.20
C LEU A 132 14.37 4.23 4.09
N ILE A 133 13.19 4.19 3.48
CA ILE A 133 11.95 3.75 4.11
C ILE A 133 11.46 2.51 3.39
N GLU A 134 11.21 1.45 4.16
CA GLU A 134 10.56 0.24 3.70
C GLU A 134 9.07 0.32 4.07
N LEU A 135 8.19 0.23 3.08
CA LEU A 135 6.76 0.00 3.28
C LEU A 135 6.48 -1.49 3.12
N ARG A 136 5.83 -2.09 4.11
CA ARG A 136 5.48 -3.51 4.11
C ARG A 136 4.04 -3.70 3.64
N CYS A 137 3.85 -4.65 2.73
CA CYS A 137 2.57 -5.26 2.39
C CYS A 137 2.52 -6.68 2.96
N ASP A 138 1.45 -7.45 2.72
CA ASP A 138 1.26 -8.78 3.30
C ASP A 138 2.51 -9.68 3.25
N THR A 139 3.05 -9.93 2.05
CA THR A 139 4.17 -10.87 1.86
C THR A 139 5.41 -10.26 1.21
N THR A 140 5.39 -8.96 0.94
CA THR A 140 6.45 -8.25 0.22
C THR A 140 6.60 -6.84 0.77
N SER A 141 7.68 -6.16 0.43
CA SER A 141 7.91 -4.77 0.79
C SER A 141 8.40 -3.95 -0.40
N ALA A 142 8.26 -2.62 -0.30
CA ALA A 142 8.82 -1.65 -1.21
C ALA A 142 9.77 -0.73 -0.43
N VAL A 143 11.04 -0.68 -0.84
CA VAL A 143 12.05 0.18 -0.23
C VAL A 143 12.28 1.40 -1.13
N VAL A 144 12.10 2.60 -0.57
CA VAL A 144 12.20 3.86 -1.31
C VAL A 144 13.03 4.88 -0.53
N LYS A 145 13.79 5.69 -1.26
CA LYS A 145 14.55 6.82 -0.72
C LYS A 145 13.64 8.00 -0.46
N PHE A 146 13.67 8.49 0.78
CA PHE A 146 12.99 9.71 1.19
C PHE A 146 14.03 10.81 1.43
N PRO A 147 14.21 11.75 0.49
CA PRO A 147 15.05 12.93 0.71
C PRO A 147 14.46 13.83 1.78
N VAL A 148 15.32 14.38 2.64
CA VAL A 148 14.96 15.39 3.63
C VAL A 148 14.90 16.75 2.94
N ARG A 149 13.78 17.45 3.11
CA ARG A 149 13.54 18.76 2.50
C ARG A 149 13.10 19.78 3.56
N PRO A 150 13.36 21.08 3.34
CA PRO A 150 12.83 22.12 4.19
C PRO A 150 11.29 22.05 4.27
N PRO A 151 10.67 22.50 5.36
CA PRO A 151 9.22 22.61 5.43
C PRO A 151 8.69 23.41 4.25
N GLN A 152 7.72 22.86 3.53
CA GLN A 152 7.02 23.61 2.50
C GLN A 152 6.26 24.75 3.19
N VAL A 153 6.46 25.98 2.71
CA VAL A 153 5.62 27.11 3.11
C VAL A 153 4.24 26.81 2.55
N LEU A 154 3.30 26.39 3.40
CA LEU A 154 1.89 26.33 3.03
C LEU A 154 1.49 27.78 2.69
N LYS A 155 1.35 28.08 1.40
CA LYS A 155 0.76 29.35 0.99
C LYS A 155 -0.65 29.35 1.55
N TYR A 156 -0.94 30.26 2.47
CA TYR A 156 -2.30 30.51 2.92
C TYR A 156 -3.12 30.94 1.71
N GLN A 157 -4.03 30.07 1.27
CA GLN A 157 -5.01 30.40 0.25
C GLN A 157 -6.29 30.84 0.99
N PRO A 158 -6.66 32.12 0.97
CA PRO A 158 -7.87 32.58 1.62
C PRO A 158 -9.11 31.92 0.96
N PRO A 159 -10.17 31.66 1.74
CA PRO A 159 -11.43 31.15 1.19
C PRO A 159 -11.94 32.05 0.06
N GLY A 160 -12.25 31.47 -1.11
CA GLY A 160 -12.85 32.19 -2.24
C GLY A 160 -11.89 32.72 -3.31
N SER A 161 -10.63 32.30 -3.30
CA SER A 161 -9.69 32.61 -4.40
C SER A 161 -9.65 31.47 -5.42
N ASN A 162 -10.37 31.65 -6.54
CA ASN A 162 -10.16 30.93 -7.81
C ASN A 162 -9.22 31.73 -8.69
#